data_AF-A0A926SCY5-F1
#
_entry.id   AF-A0A926SCY5-F1
#
_cell.length_a   1.000
_cell.length_b   1.000
_cell.length_c   1.000
_cell.angle_alpha   90.00
_cell.angle_beta   90.00
_cell.angle_gamma   90.00
#
_symmetry.space_group_name_H-M   'P 1'
#
loop_
_entity.id
_entity.type
_entity.pdbx_description
1 polymer ?
#
loop_
_entity_poly.entity_id
_entity_poly.type
_entity_poly.pdbx_seq_one_letter_code
_entity_poly.pdbx_strand_id
1 'polypeptide(L)'
;MNYQKLDAALAMALNDVQNPEERCLVVFIHTEPVPDAIATAFLESLGVRVTSGRDIFTATLSVNAISELSDQPWVQYLKLSQRLRPLERR
;
A
#
# COMPACT_ATOMS: atom_id res chain seq x y z
N MET A 1 -8.68 -9.84 -4.00
CA MET A 1 -8.77 -8.44 -3.55
C MET A 1 -9.78 -8.28 -2.43
N ASN A 2 -9.32 -7.86 -1.26
CA ASN A 2 -10.17 -7.63 -0.09
C ASN A 2 -10.42 -6.12 0.15
N TYR A 3 -11.52 -5.61 -0.41
CA TYR A 3 -11.93 -4.21 -0.29
C TYR A 3 -12.18 -3.72 1.14
N GLN A 4 -12.40 -4.62 2.11
CA GLN A 4 -12.61 -4.23 3.51
C GLN A 4 -11.34 -3.64 4.16
N LYS A 5 -10.17 -3.95 3.60
CA LYS A 5 -8.88 -3.43 4.06
C LYS A 5 -8.49 -2.12 3.39
N LEU A 6 -9.24 -1.68 2.38
CA LEU A 6 -8.94 -0.47 1.63
C LEU A 6 -9.73 0.71 2.20
N ASP A 7 -9.11 1.88 2.27
CA ASP A 7 -9.89 3.10 2.45
C ASP A 7 -10.66 3.47 1.18
N ALA A 8 -11.69 4.30 1.34
CA ALA A 8 -12.53 4.72 0.24
C ALA A 8 -11.74 5.44 -0.87
N ALA A 9 -10.73 6.23 -0.49
CA ALA A 9 -9.89 6.94 -1.44
C ALA A 9 -9.09 5.99 -2.34
N LEU A 10 -8.49 4.95 -1.77
CA LEU A 10 -7.79 3.92 -2.53
C LEU A 10 -8.75 3.13 -3.41
N ALA A 11 -9.89 2.70 -2.86
CA ALA A 11 -10.92 1.99 -3.61
C ALA A 11 -11.40 2.77 -4.85
N MET A 12 -11.56 4.10 -4.73
CA MET A 12 -11.90 4.97 -5.85
C MET A 12 -10.75 5.09 -6.85
N ALA A 13 -9.53 5.36 -6.37
CA ALA A 13 -8.37 5.56 -7.23
C ALA A 13 -8.04 4.35 -8.11
N LEU A 14 -8.33 3.13 -7.65
CA LEU A 14 -8.15 1.90 -8.43
C LEU A 14 -8.99 1.87 -9.71
N ASN A 15 -10.18 2.47 -9.72
CA ASN A 15 -11.05 2.48 -10.90
C ASN A 15 -10.55 3.43 -12.01
N ASP A 16 -9.72 4.41 -11.66
CA ASP A 16 -9.20 5.40 -12.61
C ASP A 16 -7.92 4.91 -13.33
N VAL A 17 -7.30 3.84 -12.82
CA VAL A 17 -6.07 3.28 -13.39
C VAL A 17 -6.39 2.43 -14.62
N GLN A 18 -5.83 2.81 -15.78
CA GLN A 18 -6.04 2.08 -17.04
C GLN A 18 -5.15 0.85 -17.17
N ASN A 19 -3.91 0.92 -16.68
CA ASN A 19 -2.96 -0.18 -16.72
C ASN A 19 -2.78 -0.78 -15.32
N PRO A 20 -3.30 -1.99 -15.04
CA PRO A 20 -3.24 -2.58 -13.71
C PRO A 20 -1.83 -2.95 -13.23
N GLU A 21 -0.85 -3.01 -14.15
CA GLU A 21 0.57 -3.26 -13.84
C GLU A 21 1.35 -1.98 -13.55
N GLU A 22 0.80 -0.80 -13.87
CA GLU A 22 1.48 0.46 -13.68
C GLU A 22 1.57 0.83 -12.20
N ARG A 23 2.79 1.02 -11.71
CA ARG A 23 3.07 1.47 -10.33
C ARG A 23 2.80 2.97 -10.21
N CYS A 24 1.54 3.35 -10.04
CA CYS A 24 1.11 4.76 -9.99
C CYS A 24 0.45 5.17 -8.67
N LEU A 25 0.13 4.22 -7.79
CA LEU A 25 -0.59 4.48 -6.55
C LEU A 25 0.37 4.48 -5.36
N VAL A 26 0.59 5.67 -4.78
CA VAL A 26 1.34 5.77 -3.53
C VAL A 26 0.42 5.38 -2.38
N VAL A 27 0.76 4.33 -1.63
CA VAL A 27 -0.09 3.77 -0.59
C VAL A 27 0.64 3.65 0.74
N PHE A 28 -0.10 3.87 1.82
CA PHE A 28 0.29 3.45 3.16
C PHE A 28 -0.15 2.00 3.39
N ILE A 29 0.78 1.19 3.86
CA ILE A 29 0.58 -0.23 4.14
C ILE A 29 0.72 -0.40 5.65
N HIS A 30 -0.30 -0.91 6.31
CA HIS A 30 -0.22 -1.28 7.71
C HIS A 30 -0.38 -2.78 7.89
N THR A 31 0.59 -3.37 8.56
CA THR A 31 0.65 -4.79 8.87
C THR A 31 0.43 -4.99 10.35
N GLU A 32 -0.35 -6.00 10.74
CA GLU A 32 -0.44 -6.40 12.13
C GLU A 32 -0.43 -7.93 12.20
N PRO A 33 0.53 -8.56 12.90
CA PRO A 33 1.64 -7.97 13.65
C PRO A 33 2.75 -7.35 12.75
N VAL A 34 3.84 -6.88 13.36
CA VAL A 34 5.08 -6.50 12.64
C VAL A 34 5.49 -7.63 11.68
N PRO A 35 5.87 -7.34 10.42
CA PRO A 35 6.14 -8.38 9.43
C PRO A 35 7.25 -9.34 9.87
N ASP A 36 7.00 -10.63 9.74
CA ASP A 36 8.02 -11.66 9.86
C ASP A 36 8.88 -11.74 8.58
N ALA A 37 9.78 -12.73 8.49
CA ALA A 37 10.66 -12.89 7.34
C ALA A 37 9.90 -13.16 6.03
N ILE A 38 8.76 -13.88 6.09
CA ILE A 38 7.97 -14.23 4.92
C ILE A 38 7.19 -13.00 4.43
N ALA A 39 6.53 -12.30 5.34
CA ALA A 39 5.83 -11.06 5.03
C ALA A 39 6.80 -9.97 4.55
N THR A 40 8.00 -9.89 5.15
CA THR A 40 9.06 -8.98 4.71
C THR A 40 9.50 -9.28 3.27
N ALA A 41 9.81 -10.54 2.95
CA ALA A 41 10.21 -10.93 1.59
C ALA A 41 9.10 -10.66 0.56
N PHE A 42 7.84 -10.84 0.94
CA PHE A 42 6.69 -10.51 0.11
C PHE A 42 6.56 -9.00 -0.12
N LEU A 43 6.70 -8.18 0.92
CA LEU A 43 6.69 -6.72 0.78
C LEU A 43 7.84 -6.23 -0.11
N GLU A 44 9.05 -6.77 0.07
CA GLU A 44 10.23 -6.41 -0.73
C GLU A 44 10.09 -6.81 -2.20
N SER A 45 9.44 -7.95 -2.50
CA SER A 45 9.18 -8.36 -3.90
C SER A 45 8.23 -7.40 -4.62
N LEU A 46 7.32 -6.76 -3.88
CA LEU A 46 6.44 -5.69 -4.38
C LEU A 46 7.15 -4.32 -4.49
N GLY A 47 8.43 -4.23 -4.11
CA GLY A 47 9.21 -3.01 -4.11
C GLY A 47 8.97 -2.11 -2.89
N VAL A 48 8.39 -2.65 -1.81
CA VAL A 48 8.25 -1.94 -0.54
C VAL A 48 9.57 -1.98 0.21
N ARG A 49 10.06 -0.82 0.67
CA ARG A 49 11.24 -0.76 1.53
C ARG A 49 10.82 -1.07 2.98
N VAL A 50 11.09 -2.30 3.43
CA VAL A 50 10.79 -2.71 4.79
C VAL A 50 11.90 -2.24 5.74
N THR A 51 11.51 -1.73 6.91
CA THR A 51 12.43 -1.39 7.99
C THR A 51 12.10 -2.28 9.18
N SER A 52 13.09 -2.99 9.71
CA SER A 52 12.89 -3.91 10.83
C SER A 52 12.25 -3.21 12.05
N GLY A 53 11.29 -3.89 12.68
CA GLY A 53 10.57 -3.37 13.84
C GLY A 53 9.52 -2.31 13.53
N ARG A 54 9.20 -2.05 12.25
CA ARG A 54 8.06 -1.23 11.85
C ARG A 54 6.94 -2.06 11.26
N ASP A 55 5.74 -1.54 11.36
CA ASP A 55 4.47 -2.10 10.89
C ASP A 55 3.81 -1.24 9.80
N ILE A 56 4.22 0.03 9.69
CA ILE A 56 3.73 0.97 8.68
C ILE A 56 4.80 1.25 7.63
N PHE A 57 4.41 1.10 6.37
CA PHE A 57 5.26 1.33 5.21
C PHE A 57 4.57 2.24 4.19
N THR A 58 5.36 2.78 3.27
CA THR A 58 4.86 3.52 2.12
C THR A 58 5.55 3.02 0.86
N ALA A 59 4.79 2.77 -0.20
CA ALA A 59 5.32 2.35 -1.48
C ALA A 59 4.42 2.84 -2.63
N THR A 60 4.99 2.89 -3.83
CA THR A 60 4.23 3.09 -5.07
C THR A 60 3.91 1.72 -5.66
N LEU A 61 2.65 1.30 -5.59
CA LEU A 61 2.18 -0.01 -6.01
C LEU A 61 1.32 0.08 -7.27
N SER A 62 1.22 -1.06 -7.96
CA SER A 62 0.25 -1.27 -9.04
C SER A 62 -1.07 -1.81 -8.48
N VAL A 63 -2.12 -1.79 -9.30
CA VAL A 63 -3.45 -2.35 -8.92
C VAL A 63 -3.31 -3.83 -8.55
N ASN A 64 -2.52 -4.59 -9.33
CA ASN A 64 -2.30 -6.02 -9.07
C ASN A 64 -1.56 -6.25 -7.75
N ALA A 65 -0.50 -5.47 -7.48
CA ALA A 65 0.21 -5.54 -6.20
C ALA A 65 -0.72 -5.22 -5.00
N ILE A 66 -1.61 -4.23 -5.14
CA ILE A 66 -2.60 -3.90 -4.09
C ILE A 66 -3.59 -5.06 -3.90
N SER A 67 -4.04 -5.69 -4.99
CA SER A 67 -4.91 -6.86 -4.93
C SER A 67 -4.25 -8.00 -4.14
N GLU A 68 -3.03 -8.39 -4.51
CA GLU A 68 -2.27 -9.45 -3.84
C GLU A 68 -1.99 -9.14 -2.37
N LEU A 69 -1.62 -7.89 -2.07
CA LEU A 69 -1.33 -7.42 -0.72
C LEU A 69 -2.60 -7.41 0.15
N SER A 70 -3.74 -6.99 -0.39
CA SER A 70 -5.01 -6.98 0.35
C SER A 70 -5.48 -8.37 0.77
N ASP A 71 -5.11 -9.40 0.00
CA ASP A 71 -5.48 -10.79 0.31
C ASP A 71 -4.62 -11.39 1.43
N GLN A 72 -3.49 -10.76 1.79
CA GLN A 72 -2.62 -11.25 2.86
C GLN A 72 -3.23 -11.09 4.25
N PRO A 73 -3.24 -12.13 5.10
CA PRO A 73 -3.92 -12.09 6.40
C PRO A 73 -3.25 -11.14 7.40
N TRP A 74 -1.94 -10.91 7.27
CA TRP A 74 -1.14 -10.02 8.12
C TRP A 74 -1.24 -8.54 7.71
N VAL A 75 -1.94 -8.22 6.61
CA VAL A 75 -2.24 -6.82 6.23
C VAL A 75 -3.52 -6.40 6.92
N GLN A 76 -3.42 -5.37 7.76
CA GLN A 76 -4.55 -4.80 8.47
C GLN A 76 -5.31 -3.79 7.59
N TYR A 77 -4.59 -2.83 7.00
CA TYR A 77 -5.21 -1.86 6.10
C TYR A 77 -4.23 -1.28 5.06
N LEU A 78 -4.81 -0.82 3.95
CA LEU A 78 -4.17 -0.12 2.84
C LEU A 78 -4.88 1.22 2.64
N LYS A 79 -4.12 2.32 2.60
CA LYS A 79 -4.68 3.66 2.43
C LYS A 79 -3.99 4.41 1.31
N LEU A 80 -4.72 5.21 0.56
CA LEU A 80 -4.11 6.09 -0.44
C LEU A 80 -3.29 7.17 0.27
N SER A 81 -2.03 7.32 -0.11
CA SER A 81 -1.18 8.38 0.40
C SER A 81 -1.61 9.71 -0.21
N GLN A 82 -1.97 10.67 0.65
CA GLN A 82 -2.32 12.00 0.17
C GLN A 82 -1.07 12.76 -0.26
N ARG A 83 -1.11 13.34 -1.47
CA ARG A 83 -0.10 14.30 -1.91
C ARG A 83 -0.30 15.60 -1.14
N LEU A 84 0.38 15.72 0.00
CA LEU A 84 0.43 16.98 0.74
C LEU A 84 1.25 17.99 -0.06
N ARG A 85 0.65 19.12 -0.40
CA ARG A 85 1.37 20.27 -0.95
C ARG A 85 1.93 21.10 0.21
N PRO A 86 3.20 21.53 0.17
CA PRO A 86 3.73 22.48 1.14
C PRO A 86 2.83 23.72 1.18
N LEU A 87 2.47 24.16 2.39
CA LEU A 87 1.75 25.42 2.55
C LEU A 87 2.76 26.55 2.40
N GLU A 88 2.75 27.26 1.29
CA GLU A 88 3.56 28.47 1.14
C GLU A 88 3.00 29.56 2.05
N ARG A 89 3.76 29.95 3.07
CA ARG A 89 3.44 31.05 3.96
C ARG A 89 3.85 32.35 3.26
N ARG A 90 2.87 33.15 2.83
CA ARG A 90 3.06 34.51 2.31
C ARG A 90 3.46 35.48 3.41
#